data_AF-A0A1V4IU69-F1
#
_entry.id   AF-A0A1V4IU69-F1
#
_cell.length_a   1.000
_cell.length_b   1.000
_cell.length_c   1.000
_cell.angle_alpha   90.00
_cell.angle_beta   90.00
_cell.angle_gamma   90.00
#
_symmetry.space_group_name_H-M   'P 1'
#
loop_
_entity.id
_entity.type
_entity.pdbx_description
1 polymer ?
#
loop_
_entity_poly.entity_id
_entity_poly.type
_entity_poly.pdbx_seq_one_letter_code
_entity_poly.pdbx_strand_id
1 'polypeptide(L)'
;MEEDKLKKDITVRLRRIDGQVKGIEKMIQSDTCCKEVLVQIAAVRAAINKVGAMLIERYATHCMMGAEGEDLEDGIKQLVNTINTFMK
;
A
#
# COMPACT_ATOMS: atom_id res chain seq x y z
N MET A 1 -13.49 1.05 17.71
CA MET A 1 -12.96 2.33 17.20
C MET A 1 -12.72 2.24 15.70
N GLU A 2 -12.81 3.34 14.96
CA GLU A 2 -12.60 3.38 13.50
C GLU A 2 -11.17 2.98 13.11
N GLU A 3 -10.19 3.30 13.98
CA GLU A 3 -8.79 2.89 13.84
C GLU A 3 -8.59 1.37 13.84
N ASP A 4 -9.30 0.63 14.71
CA ASP A 4 -9.22 -0.84 14.76
C ASP A 4 -9.75 -1.49 13.48
N LYS A 5 -10.75 -0.88 12.85
CA LYS A 5 -11.34 -1.36 11.59
C LYS A 5 -10.35 -1.23 10.44
N LEU A 6 -9.69 -0.06 10.33
CA LEU A 6 -8.67 0.18 9.31
C LEU A 6 -7.47 -0.75 9.49
N LYS A 7 -6.97 -0.89 10.73
CA LYS A 7 -5.87 -1.81 11.06
C LYS A 7 -6.19 -3.25 10.67
N LYS A 8 -7.41 -3.70 10.97
CA LYS A 8 -7.88 -5.05 10.60
C LYS A 8 -7.97 -5.22 9.08
N ASP A 9 -8.52 -4.25 8.35
CA ASP A 9 -8.64 -4.34 6.88
C ASP A 9 -7.26 -4.38 6.21
N ILE A 10 -6.34 -3.50 6.61
CA ILE A 10 -4.96 -3.49 6.13
C ILE A 10 -4.29 -4.84 6.39
N THR A 11 -4.41 -5.37 7.61
CA THR A 11 -3.82 -6.68 7.97
C THR A 11 -4.36 -7.82 7.10
N VAL A 12 -5.67 -7.83 6.84
CA VAL A 12 -6.28 -8.85 5.96
C VAL A 12 -5.75 -8.75 4.53
N ARG A 13 -5.60 -7.53 4.00
CA ARG A 13 -5.05 -7.30 2.65
C ARG A 13 -3.59 -7.73 2.55
N LEU A 14 -2.76 -7.39 3.53
CA LEU A 14 -1.37 -7.80 3.59
C LEU A 14 -1.22 -9.33 3.63
N ARG A 15 -2.07 -10.04 4.40
CA ARG A 15 -2.10 -11.51 4.40
C ARG A 15 -2.45 -12.10 3.02
N ARG A 16 -3.34 -11.46 2.27
CA ARG A 16 -3.66 -11.88 0.89
C ARG A 16 -2.47 -11.66 -0.04
N ILE A 17 -1.80 -10.51 0.07
CA ILE A 17 -0.60 -10.20 -0.71
C ILE A 17 0.52 -11.21 -0.42
N ASP A 18 0.76 -11.57 0.83
CA ASP A 18 1.72 -12.62 1.22
C ASP A 18 1.39 -13.96 0.53
N GLY A 19 0.11 -14.34 0.50
CA GLY A 19 -0.35 -15.52 -0.23
C GLY A 19 -0.09 -15.44 -1.74
N GLN A 20 -0.29 -14.28 -2.36
CA GLN A 20 0.01 -14.05 -3.78
C GLN A 20 1.51 -14.17 -4.08
N VAL A 21 2.37 -13.59 -3.24
CA VAL A 21 3.84 -13.68 -3.38
C VAL A 21 4.30 -15.14 -3.28
N LYS A 22 3.82 -15.89 -2.29
CA LYS A 22 4.07 -17.34 -2.19
C LYS A 22 3.54 -18.12 -3.40
N GLY A 23 2.42 -17.68 -3.99
CA GLY A 23 1.88 -18.25 -5.23
C GLY A 23 2.82 -18.04 -6.41
N ILE A 24 3.37 -16.84 -6.56
CA ILE A 24 4.35 -16.50 -7.61
C ILE A 24 5.61 -17.35 -7.47
N GLU A 25 6.13 -17.53 -6.25
CA GLU A 25 7.28 -18.39 -6.00
C GLU A 25 7.04 -19.83 -6.49
N LYS A 26 5.87 -20.39 -6.18
CA LYS A 26 5.47 -21.72 -6.67
C LYS A 26 5.33 -21.79 -8.18
N MET A 27 4.79 -20.75 -8.82
CA MET A 27 4.69 -20.67 -10.28
C MET A 27 6.08 -20.73 -10.94
N ILE A 28 7.05 -20.01 -10.37
CA ILE A 28 8.45 -20.04 -10.84
C ILE A 28 9.05 -21.43 -10.65
N GLN A 29 8.88 -22.05 -9.48
CA GLN A 29 9.37 -23.40 -9.20
C GLN A 29 8.72 -24.48 -10.09
N SER A 30 7.54 -24.20 -10.65
CA SER A 30 6.79 -25.11 -11.52
C SER A 30 6.97 -24.79 -13.01
N ASP A 31 7.98 -23.97 -13.37
CA ASP A 31 8.27 -23.53 -14.75
C ASP A 31 7.03 -22.95 -15.47
N THR A 32 6.17 -22.25 -14.73
CA THR A 32 4.97 -21.62 -15.30
C THR A 32 5.36 -20.53 -16.30
N CYS A 33 4.53 -20.34 -17.33
CA CYS A 33 4.76 -19.36 -18.37
C CYS A 33 5.04 -17.96 -17.81
N CYS A 34 6.12 -17.31 -18.28
CA CYS A 34 6.55 -15.98 -17.84
C CYS A 34 5.42 -14.93 -17.94
N LYS A 35 4.58 -15.02 -18.98
CA LYS A 35 3.43 -14.12 -19.15
C LYS A 35 2.45 -14.22 -17.99
N GLU A 36 2.17 -15.42 -17.49
CA GLU A 36 1.24 -15.64 -16.38
C GLU A 36 1.83 -15.15 -15.05
N VAL A 37 3.13 -15.40 -14.84
CA VAL A 37 3.86 -14.86 -13.68
C VAL A 37 3.81 -13.34 -13.67
N LEU A 38 4.03 -12.68 -14.83
CA LEU A 38 3.95 -11.22 -14.94
C LEU A 38 2.55 -10.67 -14.62
N VAL A 39 1.48 -11.40 -14.98
CA VAL A 39 0.10 -11.04 -14.59
C VAL A 39 -0.06 -11.08 -13.07
N GLN A 40 0.48 -12.10 -12.40
CA GLN A 40 0.41 -12.18 -10.93
C GLN A 40 1.26 -11.11 -10.24
N ILE A 41 2.44 -10.78 -10.77
CA ILE A 41 3.25 -9.66 -10.28
C ILE A 41 2.47 -8.34 -10.40
N ALA A 42 1.79 -8.11 -11.52
CA ALA A 42 0.94 -6.93 -11.70
C ALA A 42 -0.22 -6.89 -10.69
N ALA A 43 -0.82 -8.04 -10.39
CA ALA A 43 -1.87 -8.16 -9.36
C ALA A 43 -1.34 -7.83 -7.96
N VAL A 44 -0.15 -8.31 -7.60
CA VAL A 44 0.53 -7.97 -6.32
C VAL A 44 0.81 -6.48 -6.25
N ARG A 45 1.35 -5.87 -7.32
CA ARG A 45 1.62 -4.43 -7.37
C ARG A 45 0.34 -3.62 -7.15
N ALA A 46 -0.75 -3.98 -7.83
CA ALA A 46 -2.05 -3.31 -7.65
C ALA A 46 -2.59 -3.46 -6.21
N ALA A 47 -2.42 -4.63 -5.59
CA ALA A 47 -2.86 -4.87 -4.22
C ALA A 47 -2.05 -4.07 -3.20
N ILE A 48 -0.72 -4.01 -3.36
CA ILE A 48 0.17 -3.17 -2.53
C ILE A 48 -0.18 -1.69 -2.69
N ASN A 49 -0.40 -1.24 -3.94
CA ASN A 49 -0.78 0.14 -4.22
C ASN A 49 -2.07 0.54 -3.48
N LYS A 50 -3.03 -0.38 -3.40
CA LYS A 50 -4.28 -0.15 -2.66
C LYS A 50 -4.06 -0.04 -1.15
N VAL A 51 -3.18 -0.87 -0.57
CA VAL A 51 -2.84 -0.78 0.86
C VAL A 51 -2.13 0.54 1.19
N GLY A 52 -1.17 0.94 0.36
CA GLY A 52 -0.46 2.20 0.57
C GLY A 52 -1.36 3.42 0.44
N ALA A 53 -2.29 3.43 -0.54
CA ALA A 53 -3.29 4.50 -0.66
C ALA A 53 -4.14 4.65 0.61
N MET A 54 -4.57 3.54 1.23
CA MET A 54 -5.31 3.57 2.50
C MET A 54 -4.49 4.18 3.65
N LEU A 55 -3.18 3.91 3.69
CA LEU A 55 -2.29 4.49 4.71
C LEU A 55 -2.02 5.97 4.47
N ILE A 56 -1.88 6.38 3.20
CA ILE A 56 -1.74 7.79 2.81
C ILE A 56 -2.99 8.58 3.20
N GLU A 57 -4.18 8.07 2.89
CA GLU A 57 -5.45 8.69 3.28
C GLU A 57 -5.55 8.85 4.80
N ARG A 58 -5.15 7.83 5.55
CA ARG A 58 -5.09 7.89 7.01
C ARG A 58 -4.11 8.95 7.49
N TYR A 59 -2.90 9.00 6.94
CA TYR A 59 -1.88 9.97 7.31
C TYR A 59 -2.35 11.39 7.02
N ALA A 60 -2.91 11.64 5.83
CA ALA A 60 -3.48 12.95 5.48
C ALA A 60 -4.61 13.36 6.44
N THR A 61 -5.51 12.43 6.78
CA THR A 61 -6.66 12.75 7.64
C THR A 61 -6.24 12.94 9.10
N HIS A 62 -5.41 12.07 9.67
CA HIS A 62 -5.06 12.13 11.10
C HIS A 62 -3.92 13.09 11.41
N CYS A 63 -2.88 13.15 10.58
CA CYS A 63 -1.69 13.95 10.90
C CYS A 63 -1.86 15.42 10.51
N MET A 64 -2.83 15.76 9.66
CA MET A 64 -3.09 17.15 9.25
C MET A 64 -4.31 17.75 9.95
N MET A 65 -5.13 16.96 10.65
CA MET A 65 -6.26 17.48 11.44
C MET A 65 -5.75 18.34 12.60
N GLY A 66 -6.03 19.64 12.55
CA GLY A 66 -5.64 20.61 13.58
C GLY A 66 -4.25 21.22 13.38
N ALA A 67 -3.56 20.93 12.28
CA ALA A 67 -2.32 21.61 11.91
C ALA A 67 -2.62 22.99 11.30
N GLU A 68 -1.87 24.01 11.69
CA GLU A 68 -2.01 25.40 11.21
C GLU A 68 -0.64 26.03 10.96
N GLY A 69 -0.58 27.09 10.15
CA GLY A 69 0.66 27.83 9.89
C GLY A 69 1.79 26.95 9.32
N GLU A 70 2.98 27.07 9.89
CA GLU A 70 4.19 26.33 9.46
C GLU A 70 4.03 24.80 9.59
N ASP A 71 3.33 24.31 10.63
CA ASP A 71 3.11 22.88 10.85
C ASP A 71 2.29 22.25 9.71
N LEU A 72 1.30 22.98 9.18
CA LEU A 72 0.52 22.53 8.04
C LEU A 72 1.37 22.49 6.76
N GLU A 73 2.21 23.50 6.54
CA GLU A 73 3.08 23.58 5.37
C GLU A 73 4.10 22.42 5.34
N ASP A 74 4.70 22.12 6.48
CA ASP A 74 5.63 21.00 6.62
C ASP A 74 4.92 19.64 6.49
N GLY A 75 3.72 19.50 7.05
CA GLY A 75 2.89 18.31 6.86
C GLY A 75 2.57 18.04 5.39
N ILE A 76 2.23 19.08 4.62
CA ILE A 76 2.00 18.98 3.17
C ILE A 76 3.27 18.55 2.43
N LYS A 77 4.43 19.14 2.75
CA LYS A 77 5.71 18.76 2.12
C LYS A 77 6.03 17.28 2.37
N GLN A 78 5.83 16.79 3.59
CA GLN A 78 6.05 15.38 3.94
C GLN A 78 5.09 14.44 3.21
N LEU A 79 3.81 14.82 3.11
CA LEU A 79 2.81 14.06 2.36
C LEU A 79 3.18 13.96 0.88
N VAL A 80 3.54 15.07 0.23
CA VAL A 80 3.95 15.11 -1.17
C VAL A 80 5.18 14.24 -1.41
N ASN A 81 6.18 14.30 -0.53
CA ASN A 81 7.37 13.45 -0.63
C ASN A 81 7.04 11.95 -0.50
N THR A 82 6.11 11.61 0.39
CA THR A 82 5.64 10.23 0.59
C THR A 82 4.91 9.73 -0.65
N ILE A 83 4.01 10.53 -1.22
CA ILE A 83 3.29 10.20 -2.46
C ILE A 83 4.26 10.04 -3.63
N ASN A 84 5.23 10.95 -3.79
CA ASN A 84 6.23 10.84 -4.85
C ASN A 84 7.09 9.58 -4.72
N THR A 85 7.39 9.13 -3.51
CA THR A 85 8.09 7.86 -3.28
C THR A 85 7.21 6.66 -3.65
N PHE A 86 5.91 6.75 -3.39
CA PHE A 86 4.95 5.70 -3.69
C PHE A 86 4.58 5.56 -5.17
N MET A 87 4.70 6.64 -5.95
CA MET A 87 4.42 6.66 -7.38
C MET A 87 5.61 6.27 -8.26
N LYS A 88 6.81 6.18 -7.70
CA LYS A 88 8.00 5.63 -8.39
C LYS A 88 7.84 4.14 -8.63
#